data_AF-A0A1J4LYM9-F1
#
_entry.id   AF-A0A1J4LYM9-F1
#
_cell.length_a   1.000
_cell.length_b   1.000
_cell.length_c   1.000
_cell.angle_alpha   90.00
_cell.angle_beta   90.00
_cell.angle_gamma   90.00
#
_symmetry.space_group_name_H-M   'P 1'
#
loop_
_entity.id
_entity.type
_entity.pdbx_description
1 polymer ?
#
loop_
_entity_poly.entity_id
_entity_poly.type
_entity_poly.pdbx_seq_one_letter_code
_entity_poly.pdbx_strand_id
1 'polypeptide(L)'
;MERPDRRTYLAAVASSAVAIAGCFGDGPDEPSPADADAENATDDSERGASGRDEDENTTNGDVTDDADDTDDTDDTDETTTTLEFERGQQLEIGDLAVVVADSNVTGDIVDADGDALEVGSGAAVAVVDVAAQYTDTDTDTGATAVEIVSDVLEMTLLADEEPVEPLATPLSPPPAFEAARLAPGEVIRTTAGYAVDADVDTNALVLELEPVETGDTVTDPNGDADSGNGSDENGDDDSDDTDESASALVDLGTERDESDMTVLEQELPDSLGFSEAVEHDGLTVTVDGLQHGNNLGGFMQSDEGHETVAVSATVENTSTRDRDLTPAQVRLTDEFGWSQAAAPGVLRALADFDGVTIDAGETYEGTITYQIETGIDALYWVFDFGEWGTDRRESWQLR
;
A
#
# COMPACT_ATOMS: atom_id res chain seq x y z
N MET A 1 -9.13 23.05 -3.99
CA MET A 1 -10.21 22.07 -3.80
C MET A 1 -9.71 21.20 -2.69
N GLU A 2 -10.26 21.33 -1.48
CA GLU A 2 -9.98 20.39 -0.39
C GLU A 2 -10.43 19.01 -0.88
N ARG A 3 -9.48 18.08 -1.01
CA ARG A 3 -9.81 16.68 -1.28
C ARG A 3 -10.63 16.20 -0.07
N PRO A 4 -11.83 15.63 -0.26
CA PRO A 4 -12.58 15.08 0.87
C PRO A 4 -11.73 13.99 1.53
N ASP A 5 -11.53 14.15 2.83
CA ASP A 5 -10.80 13.23 3.69
C ASP A 5 -11.48 11.85 3.68
N ARG A 6 -10.79 10.81 3.16
CA ARG A 6 -11.28 9.43 3.09
C ARG A 6 -11.52 8.82 4.49
N ARG A 7 -11.07 9.47 5.58
CA ARG A 7 -11.29 9.08 6.98
C ARG A 7 -12.76 8.91 7.39
N THR A 8 -13.72 9.42 6.62
CA THR A 8 -15.16 9.32 6.97
C THR A 8 -15.87 8.09 6.39
N TYR A 9 -15.31 7.39 5.40
CA TYR A 9 -16.10 6.38 4.67
C TYR A 9 -16.03 4.96 5.23
N LEU A 10 -14.93 4.56 5.87
CA LEU A 10 -14.80 3.18 6.38
C LEU A 10 -15.57 2.93 7.70
N ALA A 11 -15.97 3.97 8.44
CA ALA A 11 -16.74 3.83 9.69
C ALA A 11 -18.25 4.19 9.58
N ALA A 12 -18.73 4.70 8.44
CA ALA A 12 -20.05 5.37 8.36
C ALA A 12 -21.17 4.62 7.59
N VAL A 13 -21.00 3.34 7.22
CA VAL A 13 -22.05 2.59 6.48
C VAL A 13 -22.96 1.73 7.40
N ALA A 14 -22.66 1.59 8.70
CA ALA A 14 -23.40 0.66 9.56
C ALA A 14 -24.63 1.20 10.32
N SER A 15 -25.02 2.48 10.22
CA SER A 15 -26.15 2.97 11.05
C SER A 15 -26.95 4.15 10.47
N SER A 16 -27.51 3.99 9.27
CA SER A 16 -28.59 4.83 8.79
C SER A 16 -29.85 4.00 8.48
N ALA A 17 -30.64 3.72 9.53
CA ALA A 17 -32.00 3.26 9.38
C ALA A 17 -32.87 4.40 8.81
N VAL A 18 -32.88 4.56 7.49
CA VAL A 18 -33.83 5.44 6.79
C VAL A 18 -35.17 4.72 6.71
N ALA A 19 -36.13 5.21 7.48
CA ALA A 19 -37.53 4.82 7.37
C ALA A 19 -38.06 5.21 5.97
N ILE A 20 -38.37 4.20 5.15
CA ILE A 20 -39.10 4.38 3.89
C ILE A 20 -40.54 4.79 4.24
N ALA A 21 -40.84 6.09 4.16
CA ALA A 21 -42.20 6.61 4.23
C ALA A 21 -42.85 6.58 2.83
N GLY A 22 -43.75 5.62 2.64
CA GLY A 22 -44.63 5.58 1.47
C GLY A 22 -45.65 6.73 1.48
N CYS A 23 -45.79 7.41 0.34
CA CYS A 23 -46.87 8.34 0.08
C CYS A 23 -48.23 7.63 0.09
N PHE A 24 -49.11 7.96 1.04
CA PHE A 24 -50.56 8.02 0.83
C PHE A 24 -51.22 8.87 1.94
N GLY A 25 -52.02 9.86 1.55
CA GLY A 25 -53.16 10.30 2.35
C GLY A 25 -53.11 11.72 2.93
N ASP A 26 -53.83 12.61 2.26
CA ASP A 26 -54.29 13.94 2.68
C ASP A 26 -55.06 13.90 4.02
N GLY A 27 -54.75 14.80 4.95
CA GLY A 27 -55.46 14.98 6.22
C GLY A 27 -54.89 16.15 7.05
N PRO A 28 -55.72 17.12 7.48
CA PRO A 28 -55.27 18.26 8.28
C PRO A 28 -55.31 17.92 9.78
N ASP A 29 -54.33 18.42 10.53
CA ASP A 29 -54.50 19.10 11.83
C ASP A 29 -53.15 19.11 12.58
N GLU A 30 -52.58 20.31 12.68
CA GLU A 30 -51.45 20.64 13.55
C GLU A 30 -51.86 20.51 15.03
N PRO A 31 -50.97 19.95 15.87
CA PRO A 31 -50.78 20.52 17.19
C PRO A 31 -49.31 20.94 17.40
N SER A 32 -49.15 22.19 17.81
CA SER A 32 -47.88 22.74 18.31
C SER A 32 -47.34 21.91 19.49
N PRO A 33 -46.04 21.60 19.54
CA PRO A 33 -45.41 21.21 20.78
C PRO A 33 -45.06 22.45 21.61
N ALA A 34 -45.45 22.36 22.87
CA ALA A 34 -45.25 23.34 23.92
C ALA A 34 -43.77 23.43 24.33
N ASP A 35 -43.39 24.64 24.72
CA ASP A 35 -42.20 24.96 25.49
C ASP A 35 -42.10 24.09 26.75
N ALA A 36 -40.94 23.50 26.98
CA ALA A 36 -40.57 22.93 28.27
C ALA A 36 -39.14 23.35 28.62
N ASP A 37 -39.10 24.37 29.48
CA ASP A 37 -37.96 24.76 30.30
C ASP A 37 -37.39 23.57 31.09
N ALA A 38 -36.06 23.45 31.11
CA ALA A 38 -35.36 22.81 32.21
C ALA A 38 -33.97 23.44 32.37
N GLU A 39 -33.89 24.32 33.37
CA GLU A 39 -32.66 24.82 33.96
C GLU A 39 -31.93 23.71 34.76
N ASN A 40 -30.71 24.05 35.20
CA ASN A 40 -29.98 23.49 36.37
C ASN A 40 -29.06 22.29 36.05
N ALA A 41 -27.81 22.18 36.48
CA ALA A 41 -27.02 22.92 37.46
C ALA A 41 -25.52 22.75 37.16
N THR A 42 -24.76 23.78 37.53
CA THR A 42 -23.32 23.77 37.80
C THR A 42 -22.96 22.75 38.89
N ASP A 43 -21.87 22.01 38.71
CA ASP A 43 -21.13 21.45 39.86
C ASP A 43 -19.63 21.73 39.71
N ASP A 44 -19.12 22.33 40.75
CA ASP A 44 -17.81 22.94 40.97
C ASP A 44 -17.19 22.13 42.12
N SER A 45 -16.07 21.45 41.91
CA SER A 45 -15.29 20.80 42.98
C SER A 45 -13.85 20.62 42.50
N GLU A 46 -12.99 21.60 42.73
CA GLU A 46 -12.06 21.67 43.88
C GLU A 46 -10.95 20.61 43.93
N ARG A 47 -9.73 21.08 43.63
CA ARG A 47 -8.52 21.01 44.47
C ARG A 47 -8.07 19.65 45.04
N GLY A 48 -6.89 19.22 44.60
CA GLY A 48 -5.97 18.40 45.38
C GLY A 48 -4.52 18.70 45.02
N ALA A 49 -3.82 19.45 45.88
CA ALA A 49 -2.38 19.71 45.82
C ALA A 49 -1.65 18.88 46.89
N SER A 50 -0.31 18.80 46.76
CA SER A 50 0.71 18.22 47.66
C SER A 50 1.05 16.74 47.37
N GLY A 51 2.31 16.29 47.36
CA GLY A 51 3.63 16.86 47.67
C GLY A 51 4.73 15.85 47.25
N ARG A 52 6.01 16.27 47.16
CA ARG A 52 7.14 15.83 48.04
C ARG A 52 7.54 14.34 47.91
N ASP A 53 8.80 13.89 47.77
CA ASP A 53 10.17 14.38 48.04
C ASP A 53 11.10 13.63 47.04
N GLU A 54 12.07 14.26 46.37
CA GLU A 54 13.50 14.31 46.74
C GLU A 54 14.05 13.06 47.44
N ASP A 55 14.82 12.23 46.73
CA ASP A 55 15.94 11.49 47.32
C ASP A 55 17.00 11.18 46.24
N GLU A 56 18.10 11.93 46.31
CA GLU A 56 19.35 11.68 45.63
C GLU A 56 20.07 10.48 46.28
N ASN A 57 20.41 9.45 45.51
CA ASN A 57 21.32 8.41 45.97
C ASN A 57 22.46 8.20 44.97
N THR A 58 23.50 9.03 45.12
CA THR A 58 24.79 8.85 44.44
C THR A 58 25.64 7.87 45.24
N THR A 59 25.85 6.67 44.69
CA THR A 59 26.80 5.70 45.25
C THR A 59 28.00 5.60 44.30
N ASN A 60 29.09 6.26 44.66
CA ASN A 60 30.41 6.08 44.04
C ASN A 60 30.95 4.70 44.43
N GLY A 61 30.98 3.77 43.47
CA GLY A 61 31.58 2.45 43.58
C GLY A 61 32.91 2.40 42.81
N ASP A 62 33.98 2.54 43.58
CA ASP A 62 35.37 2.23 43.26
C ASP A 62 35.52 0.76 42.79
N VAL A 63 35.94 0.54 41.54
CA VAL A 63 36.35 -0.78 41.05
C VAL A 63 37.65 -0.64 40.25
N THR A 64 38.54 -1.54 40.60
CA THR A 64 39.98 -1.60 40.38
C THR A 64 40.39 -1.99 38.97
N ASP A 65 41.53 -1.42 38.55
CA ASP A 65 42.42 -1.92 37.51
C ASP A 65 42.65 -3.44 37.63
N ASP A 66 42.14 -4.21 36.68
CA ASP A 66 42.68 -5.52 36.33
C ASP A 66 43.06 -5.48 34.83
N ALA A 67 44.36 -5.60 34.61
CA ALA A 67 45.01 -5.71 33.32
C ALA A 67 45.35 -7.19 33.10
N ASP A 68 44.54 -7.86 32.28
CA ASP A 68 44.71 -9.17 31.62
C ASP A 68 43.38 -9.30 30.83
N ASP A 69 43.30 -9.63 29.55
CA ASP A 69 44.07 -10.58 28.76
C ASP A 69 43.77 -10.23 27.29
N THR A 70 44.80 -10.19 26.46
CA THR A 70 44.71 -10.01 25.02
C THR A 70 44.29 -11.33 24.38
N ASP A 71 42.99 -11.51 24.13
CA ASP A 71 42.49 -12.49 23.16
C ASP A 71 41.73 -11.67 22.12
N ASP A 72 42.47 -11.23 21.08
CA ASP A 72 41.95 -10.63 19.85
C ASP A 72 41.14 -11.71 19.09
N THR A 73 39.98 -12.07 19.61
CA THR A 73 38.90 -12.51 18.74
C THR A 73 38.36 -11.23 18.11
N ASP A 74 38.78 -10.96 16.88
CA ASP A 74 38.07 -10.12 15.91
C ASP A 74 36.66 -10.72 15.75
N ASP A 75 35.84 -10.60 16.79
CA ASP A 75 34.40 -10.49 16.64
C ASP A 75 34.24 -9.07 16.11
N THR A 76 34.43 -8.93 14.79
CA THR A 76 33.87 -7.81 14.05
C THR A 76 32.38 -7.88 14.33
N ASP A 77 31.95 -7.16 15.36
CA ASP A 77 30.56 -6.86 15.61
C ASP A 77 30.02 -6.34 14.29
N GLU A 78 29.23 -7.15 13.59
CA GLU A 78 28.51 -6.75 12.40
C GLU A 78 27.56 -5.65 12.85
N THR A 79 28.01 -4.40 12.73
CA THR A 79 27.20 -3.24 13.06
C THR A 79 26.24 -3.05 11.90
N THR A 80 25.02 -3.58 12.02
CA THR A 80 23.95 -3.21 11.11
C THR A 80 23.72 -1.70 11.24
N THR A 81 23.93 -0.98 10.14
CA THR A 81 23.65 0.46 10.10
C THR A 81 22.14 0.64 9.98
N THR A 82 21.53 1.20 11.02
CA THR A 82 20.09 1.52 11.01
C THR A 82 19.88 2.98 10.62
N LEU A 83 19.03 3.21 9.62
CA LEU A 83 18.65 4.54 9.16
C LEU A 83 17.23 4.87 9.65
N GLU A 84 17.07 6.03 10.30
CA GLU A 84 15.77 6.49 10.80
C GLU A 84 15.10 7.44 9.80
N PHE A 85 13.84 7.17 9.48
CA PHE A 85 13.01 7.94 8.55
C PHE A 85 11.67 8.32 9.18
N GLU A 86 11.13 9.45 8.72
CA GLU A 86 9.79 9.90 9.05
C GLU A 86 8.77 9.43 8.02
N ARG A 87 7.54 9.18 8.46
CA ARG A 87 6.39 8.92 7.58
C ARG A 87 6.26 9.99 6.48
N GLY A 88 6.04 9.56 5.24
CA GLY A 88 5.94 10.41 4.06
C GLY A 88 7.28 10.78 3.41
N GLN A 89 8.42 10.38 3.97
CA GLN A 89 9.70 10.46 3.26
C GLN A 89 9.83 9.30 2.25
N GLN A 90 10.52 9.57 1.15
CA GLN A 90 10.91 8.54 0.20
C GLN A 90 12.23 7.91 0.63
N LEU A 91 12.25 6.59 0.65
CA LEU A 91 13.41 5.75 0.86
C LEU A 91 13.77 5.08 -0.47
N GLU A 92 15.06 4.91 -0.74
CA GLU A 92 15.54 4.09 -1.86
C GLU A 92 16.13 2.79 -1.29
N ILE A 93 15.61 1.65 -1.72
CA ILE A 93 16.04 0.30 -1.30
C ILE A 93 16.30 -0.50 -2.57
N GLY A 94 17.58 -0.65 -2.95
CA GLY A 94 17.95 -1.17 -4.26
C GLY A 94 17.31 -0.35 -5.38
N ASP A 95 16.59 -1.00 -6.27
CA ASP A 95 15.85 -0.36 -7.37
C ASP A 95 14.39 0.02 -7.00
N LEU A 96 14.05 0.07 -5.72
CA LEU A 96 12.73 0.49 -5.24
C LEU A 96 12.78 1.84 -4.56
N ALA A 97 11.90 2.77 -4.97
CA ALA A 97 11.51 3.90 -4.15
C ALA A 97 10.31 3.52 -3.30
N VAL A 98 10.41 3.64 -1.98
CA VAL A 98 9.36 3.25 -1.02
C VAL A 98 8.92 4.47 -0.21
N VAL A 99 7.61 4.62 0.01
CA VAL A 99 7.03 5.65 0.88
C VAL A 99 6.00 5.01 1.80
N VAL A 100 6.15 5.21 3.11
CA VAL A 100 5.09 4.96 4.08
C VAL A 100 4.20 6.19 4.14
N ALA A 101 3.03 6.13 3.54
CA ALA A 101 2.17 7.29 3.32
C ALA A 101 1.33 7.63 4.55
N ASP A 102 0.75 6.62 5.22
CA ASP A 102 -0.11 6.81 6.38
C ASP A 102 0.00 5.63 7.35
N SER A 103 -0.37 5.88 8.60
CA SER A 103 -0.45 4.89 9.66
C SER A 103 -1.63 5.22 10.57
N ASN A 104 -2.38 4.20 11.00
CA ASN A 104 -3.48 4.37 11.94
C ASN A 104 -3.67 3.13 12.82
N VAL A 105 -4.15 3.30 14.05
CA VAL A 105 -4.56 2.17 14.92
C VAL A 105 -6.07 2.22 15.11
N THR A 106 -6.77 1.16 14.73
CA THR A 106 -8.24 1.07 14.80
C THR A 106 -8.71 -0.27 15.34
N GLY A 107 -9.81 -0.27 16.09
CA GLY A 107 -10.52 -1.49 16.50
C GLY A 107 -11.58 -1.93 15.48
N ASP A 108 -11.95 -1.05 14.55
CA ASP A 108 -12.94 -1.31 13.52
C ASP A 108 -12.23 -1.32 12.16
N ILE A 109 -12.16 -2.48 11.54
CA ILE A 109 -11.53 -2.67 10.24
C ILE A 109 -12.33 -3.64 9.37
N VAL A 110 -12.28 -3.41 8.07
CA VAL A 110 -12.88 -4.26 7.06
C VAL A 110 -11.77 -4.85 6.18
N ASP A 111 -11.97 -6.06 5.70
CA ASP A 111 -11.07 -6.66 4.71
C ASP A 111 -11.32 -6.12 3.30
N ALA A 112 -10.55 -6.63 2.34
CA ALA A 112 -10.66 -6.27 0.92
C ALA A 112 -12.05 -6.57 0.31
N ASP A 113 -12.83 -7.48 0.91
CA ASP A 113 -14.20 -7.81 0.48
C ASP A 113 -15.25 -6.91 1.16
N GLY A 114 -14.82 -6.06 2.10
CA GLY A 114 -15.67 -5.17 2.89
C GLY A 114 -16.31 -5.84 4.10
N ASP A 115 -15.90 -7.06 4.44
CA ASP A 115 -16.37 -7.77 5.62
C ASP A 115 -15.62 -7.28 6.86
N ALA A 116 -16.35 -7.08 7.96
CA ALA A 116 -15.75 -6.66 9.22
C ALA A 116 -14.82 -7.75 9.77
N LEU A 117 -13.58 -7.39 10.06
CA LEU A 117 -12.61 -8.29 10.67
C LEU A 117 -12.75 -8.29 12.19
N GLU A 118 -12.99 -9.47 12.76
CA GLU A 118 -13.06 -9.63 14.21
C GLU A 118 -11.65 -9.66 14.81
N VAL A 119 -11.26 -8.58 15.47
CA VAL A 119 -10.09 -8.57 16.35
C VAL A 119 -10.43 -9.12 17.74
N GLY A 120 -9.45 -9.78 18.38
CA GLY A 120 -9.60 -10.27 19.74
C GLY A 120 -9.94 -9.15 20.73
N SER A 121 -10.67 -9.45 21.80
CA SER A 121 -10.95 -8.47 22.85
C SER A 121 -9.65 -7.94 23.46
N GLY A 122 -9.45 -6.62 23.41
CA GLY A 122 -8.21 -5.98 23.87
C GLY A 122 -7.15 -5.83 22.79
N ALA A 123 -7.41 -6.27 21.56
CA ALA A 123 -6.57 -6.01 20.41
C ALA A 123 -7.13 -4.87 19.55
N ALA A 124 -6.25 -4.22 18.80
CA ALA A 124 -6.53 -3.31 17.70
C ALA A 124 -5.72 -3.74 16.47
N VAL A 125 -5.90 -3.03 15.36
CA VAL A 125 -5.09 -3.20 14.15
C VAL A 125 -4.32 -1.93 13.87
N ALA A 126 -3.00 -2.05 13.76
CA ALA A 126 -2.16 -1.04 13.14
C ALA A 126 -2.24 -1.23 11.61
N VAL A 127 -2.72 -0.21 10.93
CA VAL A 127 -2.93 -0.15 9.49
C VAL A 127 -1.87 0.77 8.91
N VAL A 128 -1.04 0.24 8.01
CA VAL A 128 0.08 0.96 7.41
C VAL A 128 -0.11 1.00 5.90
N ASP A 129 -0.14 2.20 5.33
CA ASP A 129 -0.25 2.43 3.90
C ASP A 129 1.14 2.65 3.31
N VAL A 130 1.55 1.74 2.43
CA VAL A 130 2.88 1.72 1.84
C VAL A 130 2.75 1.73 0.32
N ALA A 131 3.50 2.63 -0.32
CA ALA A 131 3.66 2.68 -1.76
C ALA A 131 5.10 2.32 -2.12
N ALA A 132 5.30 1.55 -3.19
CA ALA A 132 6.60 1.34 -3.79
C ALA A 132 6.55 1.56 -5.30
N GLN A 133 7.64 2.06 -5.86
CA GLN A 133 7.86 2.28 -7.27
C GLN A 133 9.17 1.63 -7.68
N TYR A 134 9.18 0.91 -8.80
CA TYR A 134 10.42 0.40 -9.38
C TYR A 134 11.12 1.51 -10.18
N THR A 135 12.31 1.91 -9.76
CA THR A 135 13.03 3.10 -10.26
C THR A 135 14.08 2.79 -11.31
N ASP A 136 14.43 1.51 -11.52
CA ASP A 136 15.39 1.13 -12.56
C ASP A 136 14.82 1.45 -13.95
N THR A 137 15.30 2.57 -14.48
CA THR A 137 15.03 3.06 -15.84
C THR A 137 16.26 2.93 -16.73
N ASP A 138 17.39 2.49 -16.18
CA ASP A 138 18.71 2.52 -16.81
C ASP A 138 19.03 1.25 -17.61
N THR A 139 18.15 0.25 -17.58
CA THR A 139 18.39 -0.96 -18.33
C THR A 139 18.20 -0.78 -19.85
N ASP A 140 19.34 -0.88 -20.56
CA ASP A 140 19.44 -1.06 -22.03
C ASP A 140 18.60 -2.26 -22.56
N THR A 141 17.97 -3.06 -21.70
CA THR A 141 17.01 -4.11 -22.03
C THR A 141 15.59 -3.61 -22.35
N GLY A 142 15.32 -2.31 -22.21
CA GLY A 142 13.99 -1.72 -22.44
C GLY A 142 13.07 -1.92 -21.24
N ALA A 143 11.91 -1.23 -21.26
CA ALA A 143 10.89 -1.11 -20.20
C ALA A 143 10.21 -2.43 -19.74
N THR A 144 10.95 -3.53 -19.69
CA THR A 144 10.46 -4.89 -19.49
C THR A 144 11.21 -5.64 -18.40
N ALA A 145 12.05 -5.00 -17.58
CA ALA A 145 12.50 -5.63 -16.34
C ALA A 145 11.31 -5.62 -15.37
N VAL A 146 11.07 -6.73 -14.68
CA VAL A 146 9.99 -6.83 -13.71
C VAL A 146 10.57 -7.34 -12.42
N GLU A 147 10.48 -6.52 -11.38
CA GLU A 147 10.96 -6.86 -10.05
C GLU A 147 9.81 -7.36 -9.19
N ILE A 148 10.08 -8.38 -8.38
CA ILE A 148 9.12 -8.87 -7.37
C ILE A 148 9.45 -8.14 -6.06
N VAL A 149 8.49 -7.40 -5.50
CA VAL A 149 8.79 -6.55 -4.35
C VAL A 149 9.30 -7.34 -3.14
N SER A 150 8.78 -8.55 -2.88
CA SER A 150 9.29 -9.41 -1.79
C SER A 150 10.67 -10.01 -2.02
N ASP A 151 11.17 -9.96 -3.24
CA ASP A 151 12.54 -10.42 -3.52
C ASP A 151 13.55 -9.30 -3.18
N VAL A 152 13.08 -8.08 -2.96
CA VAL A 152 13.89 -6.89 -2.64
C VAL A 152 13.61 -6.37 -1.22
N LEU A 153 12.37 -6.47 -0.73
CA LEU A 153 11.92 -5.79 0.49
C LEU A 153 11.14 -6.72 1.42
N GLU A 154 11.61 -6.81 2.67
CA GLU A 154 10.86 -7.36 3.81
C GLU A 154 10.33 -6.22 4.68
N MET A 155 9.10 -6.36 5.19
CA MET A 155 8.47 -5.37 6.06
C MET A 155 8.08 -6.01 7.39
N THR A 156 8.56 -5.43 8.48
CA THR A 156 8.26 -5.87 9.84
C THR A 156 7.74 -4.70 10.66
N LEU A 157 6.55 -4.82 11.25
CA LEU A 157 6.10 -3.84 12.24
C LEU A 157 6.68 -4.21 13.61
N LEU A 158 7.28 -3.24 14.28
CA LEU A 158 7.74 -3.34 15.65
C LEU A 158 6.80 -2.53 16.57
N ALA A 159 6.41 -3.13 17.68
CA ALA A 159 5.71 -2.45 18.78
C ALA A 159 6.53 -2.64 20.06
N ASP A 160 6.98 -1.54 20.66
CA ASP A 160 7.89 -1.57 21.82
C ASP A 160 9.15 -2.44 21.55
N GLU A 161 9.73 -2.30 20.35
CA GLU A 161 10.92 -3.05 19.90
C GLU A 161 10.69 -4.57 19.69
N GLU A 162 9.45 -5.06 19.82
CA GLU A 162 9.09 -6.46 19.53
C GLU A 162 8.35 -6.58 18.19
N PRO A 163 8.69 -7.58 17.34
CA PRO A 163 8.03 -7.77 16.06
C PRO A 163 6.58 -8.22 16.23
N VAL A 164 5.70 -7.63 15.43
CA VAL A 164 4.26 -7.86 15.40
C VAL A 164 3.90 -8.69 14.18
N GLU A 165 3.09 -9.73 14.36
CA GLU A 165 2.64 -10.56 13.25
C GLU A 165 1.66 -9.80 12.33
N PRO A 166 1.84 -9.86 11.00
CA PRO A 166 0.87 -9.30 10.07
C PRO A 166 -0.45 -10.07 10.13
N LEU A 167 -1.54 -9.40 9.78
CA LEU A 167 -2.85 -10.03 9.64
C LEU A 167 -2.82 -11.08 8.53
N ALA A 168 -3.40 -12.25 8.81
CA ALA A 168 -3.53 -13.32 7.81
C ALA A 168 -4.46 -12.95 6.65
N THR A 169 -5.41 -12.03 6.86
CA THR A 169 -6.32 -11.54 5.82
C THR A 169 -5.81 -10.19 5.30
N PRO A 170 -5.55 -10.05 4.00
CA PRO A 170 -5.11 -8.78 3.44
C PRO A 170 -6.21 -7.73 3.49
N LEU A 171 -5.81 -6.48 3.73
CA LEU A 171 -6.72 -5.33 3.75
C LEU A 171 -6.87 -4.66 2.38
N SER A 172 -5.93 -4.94 1.47
CA SER A 172 -5.96 -4.48 0.09
C SER A 172 -6.28 -5.63 -0.86
N PRO A 173 -6.95 -5.32 -1.99
CA PRO A 173 -7.13 -6.30 -3.03
C PRO A 173 -5.78 -6.73 -3.62
N PRO A 174 -5.66 -7.97 -4.13
CA PRO A 174 -4.43 -8.46 -4.71
C PRO A 174 -4.03 -7.69 -5.98
N PRO A 175 -2.73 -7.72 -6.33
CA PRO A 175 -1.65 -8.37 -5.59
C PRO A 175 -1.24 -7.54 -4.35
N ALA A 176 -0.99 -8.23 -3.25
CA ALA A 176 -0.24 -7.65 -2.13
C ALA A 176 1.25 -7.55 -2.51
N PHE A 177 2.04 -6.79 -1.75
CA PHE A 177 3.49 -6.63 -1.97
C PHE A 177 4.22 -7.96 -2.23
N GLU A 178 3.86 -9.01 -1.49
CA GLU A 178 4.50 -10.33 -1.58
C GLU A 178 4.45 -11.01 -2.96
N ALA A 179 3.51 -10.62 -3.81
CA ALA A 179 3.38 -11.16 -5.17
C ALA A 179 3.39 -10.05 -6.22
N ALA A 180 3.69 -8.82 -5.81
CA ALA A 180 3.65 -7.66 -6.66
C ALA A 180 4.85 -7.67 -7.60
N ARG A 181 4.54 -7.66 -8.89
CA ARG A 181 5.48 -7.53 -9.99
C ARG A 181 5.39 -6.10 -10.52
N LEU A 182 6.50 -5.37 -10.54
CA LEU A 182 6.53 -3.97 -10.98
C LEU A 182 7.37 -3.80 -12.24
N ALA A 183 6.81 -3.16 -13.26
CA ALA A 183 7.56 -2.61 -14.38
C ALA A 183 8.19 -1.24 -14.02
N PRO A 184 9.19 -0.74 -14.78
CA PRO A 184 9.82 0.55 -14.49
C PRO A 184 8.81 1.69 -14.43
N GLY A 185 8.85 2.45 -13.34
CA GLY A 185 7.96 3.54 -13.02
C GLY A 185 6.54 3.13 -12.60
N GLU A 186 6.21 1.84 -12.59
CA GLU A 186 4.97 1.31 -12.03
C GLU A 186 4.97 1.49 -10.51
N VAL A 187 3.92 2.12 -9.99
CA VAL A 187 3.68 2.25 -8.56
C VAL A 187 2.70 1.16 -8.14
N ILE A 188 2.99 0.50 -7.03
CA ILE A 188 1.99 -0.27 -6.27
C ILE A 188 1.80 0.37 -4.91
N ARG A 189 0.53 0.41 -4.49
CA ARG A 189 0.15 0.82 -3.15
C ARG A 189 -0.65 -0.27 -2.47
N THR A 190 -0.30 -0.55 -1.22
CA THR A 190 -0.99 -1.54 -0.39
C THR A 190 -1.22 -1.02 1.01
N THR A 191 -2.23 -1.59 1.65
CA THR A 191 -2.51 -1.42 3.06
C THR A 191 -2.18 -2.71 3.80
N ALA A 192 -1.15 -2.68 4.64
CA ALA A 192 -0.77 -3.77 5.53
C ALA A 192 -1.44 -3.59 6.90
N GLY A 193 -1.93 -4.68 7.47
CA GLY A 193 -2.54 -4.69 8.80
C GLY A 193 -1.74 -5.56 9.76
N TYR A 194 -1.58 -5.12 11.00
CA TYR A 194 -0.85 -5.84 12.04
C TYR A 194 -1.68 -5.86 13.32
N ALA A 195 -1.76 -7.02 13.97
CA ALA A 195 -2.53 -7.15 15.22
C ALA A 195 -1.72 -6.63 16.41
N VAL A 196 -2.17 -5.53 17.01
CA VAL A 196 -1.50 -4.88 18.15
C VAL A 196 -2.39 -4.86 19.38
N ASP A 197 -1.83 -4.61 20.56
CA ASP A 197 -2.62 -4.35 21.76
C ASP A 197 -3.42 -3.04 21.60
N ALA A 198 -4.66 -3.01 22.09
CA ALA A 198 -5.53 -1.85 21.93
C ALA A 198 -5.06 -0.61 22.73
N ASP A 199 -4.16 -0.80 23.68
CA ASP A 199 -3.49 0.23 24.47
C ASP A 199 -2.04 0.50 24.04
N VAL A 200 -1.61 -0.01 22.87
CA VAL A 200 -0.30 0.29 22.30
C VAL A 200 -0.12 1.81 22.13
N ASP A 201 1.04 2.33 22.52
CA ASP A 201 1.40 3.71 22.22
C ASP A 201 1.74 3.82 20.73
N THR A 202 1.01 4.64 19.97
CA THR A 202 1.29 4.82 18.55
C THR A 202 2.68 5.39 18.29
N ASN A 203 3.29 6.06 19.28
CA ASN A 203 4.67 6.54 19.22
C ASN A 203 5.71 5.44 19.44
N ALA A 204 5.29 4.25 19.83
CA ALA A 204 6.16 3.08 19.96
C ALA A 204 6.08 2.16 18.73
N LEU A 205 5.30 2.54 17.69
CA LEU A 205 5.18 1.80 16.46
C LEU A 205 6.25 2.24 15.46
N VAL A 206 7.04 1.28 14.99
CA VAL A 206 8.08 1.49 13.99
C VAL A 206 7.89 0.46 12.88
N LEU A 207 7.90 0.90 11.62
CA LEU A 207 7.98 -0.03 10.50
C LEU A 207 9.44 -0.21 10.11
N GLU A 208 9.95 -1.42 10.27
CA GLU A 208 11.26 -1.83 9.78
C GLU A 208 11.14 -2.33 8.33
N LEU A 209 12.01 -1.81 7.47
CA LEU A 209 12.13 -2.12 6.06
C LEU A 209 13.53 -2.67 5.81
N GLU A 210 13.62 -3.95 5.45
CA GLU A 210 14.90 -4.64 5.26
C GLU A 210 15.08 -5.06 3.79
N PRO A 211 16.24 -4.81 3.18
CA PRO A 211 16.56 -5.38 1.88
C PRO A 211 16.74 -6.90 1.99
N VAL A 212 16.21 -7.65 1.03
CA VAL A 212 16.26 -9.13 1.04
C VAL A 212 17.59 -9.67 0.50
N GLU A 213 18.20 -9.01 -0.49
CA GLU A 213 19.52 -9.41 -1.02
C GLU A 213 20.66 -8.60 -0.38
N THR A 214 21.73 -9.31 0.01
CA THR A 214 22.97 -8.70 0.50
C THR A 214 23.71 -8.05 -0.67
N GLY A 215 23.52 -6.74 -0.84
CA GLY A 215 24.08 -5.95 -1.93
C GLY A 215 23.24 -4.70 -2.23
N ASP A 216 21.96 -4.73 -1.89
CA ASP A 216 21.10 -3.55 -1.97
C ASP A 216 21.33 -2.64 -0.77
N THR A 217 21.69 -1.39 -1.05
CA THR A 217 21.91 -0.36 -0.03
C THR A 217 20.67 0.51 0.11
N VAL A 218 20.25 0.74 1.36
CA VAL A 218 19.25 1.78 1.65
C VAL A 218 19.92 3.14 1.55
N THR A 219 19.36 4.03 0.72
CA THR A 219 19.88 5.40 0.55
C THR A 219 18.79 6.42 0.87
N ASP A 220 19.16 7.47 1.61
CA ASP A 220 18.35 8.68 1.72
C ASP A 220 18.63 9.58 0.50
N PRO A 221 17.68 9.74 -0.44
CA PRO A 221 17.90 10.58 -1.62
C PRO A 221 18.07 12.06 -1.26
N ASN A 222 17.67 12.47 -0.05
CA ASN A 222 17.81 13.83 0.46
C ASN A 222 19.03 14.00 1.38
N GLY A 223 19.76 12.93 1.69
CA GLY A 223 20.98 13.00 2.45
C GLY A 223 21.96 13.92 1.74
N ASP A 224 22.27 15.08 2.33
CA ASP A 224 23.25 16.01 1.79
C ASP A 224 24.53 15.20 1.52
N ALA A 225 24.85 15.01 0.24
CA ALA A 225 26.07 14.35 -0.23
C ALA A 225 27.29 15.22 0.10
N ASP A 226 27.52 15.48 1.40
CA ASP A 226 28.68 16.16 1.95
C ASP A 226 29.82 15.14 2.10
N SER A 227 30.05 14.36 1.04
CA SER A 227 31.27 13.57 0.88
C SER A 227 32.38 14.51 0.46
N GLY A 228 33.04 15.06 1.47
CA GLY A 228 34.20 15.92 1.34
C GLY A 228 35.26 15.33 0.42
N ASN A 229 35.43 16.00 -0.71
CA ASN A 229 36.56 15.94 -1.62
C ASN A 229 37.91 16.07 -0.85
N GLY A 230 38.54 14.93 -0.56
CA GLY A 230 39.89 14.80 -0.01
C GLY A 230 40.74 13.91 -0.90
N SER A 231 41.40 14.51 -1.88
CA SER A 231 42.27 13.84 -2.84
C SER A 231 43.52 13.27 -2.16
N ASP A 232 43.63 11.95 -2.02
CA ASP A 232 44.92 11.29 -1.77
C ASP A 232 45.04 10.04 -2.64
N GLU A 233 45.79 10.21 -3.74
CA GLU A 233 46.25 9.14 -4.64
C GLU A 233 47.27 8.25 -3.90
N ASN A 234 46.87 7.09 -3.39
CA ASN A 234 47.66 5.86 -3.18
C ASN A 234 46.66 4.78 -2.72
N GLY A 235 46.18 3.84 -3.53
CA GLY A 235 46.99 2.89 -4.27
C GLY A 235 47.23 1.61 -3.46
N ASP A 236 46.17 1.00 -2.93
CA ASP A 236 46.02 -0.40 -2.51
C ASP A 236 44.50 -0.59 -2.30
N ASP A 237 43.81 -1.00 -3.36
CA ASP A 237 42.35 -1.11 -3.48
C ASP A 237 41.93 -2.51 -3.02
N ASP A 238 42.13 -2.80 -1.74
CA ASP A 238 41.41 -3.87 -1.04
C ASP A 238 40.09 -3.26 -0.54
N SER A 239 39.23 -2.83 -1.47
CA SER A 239 37.84 -2.52 -1.17
C SER A 239 37.15 -3.85 -0.87
N ASP A 240 37.30 -4.30 0.37
CA ASP A 240 36.26 -5.10 1.02
C ASP A 240 35.03 -4.20 1.08
N ASP A 241 34.34 -4.10 -0.06
CA ASP A 241 32.95 -3.68 -0.16
C ASP A 241 32.16 -4.76 0.59
N THR A 242 32.25 -4.69 1.91
CA THR A 242 31.40 -5.44 2.80
C THR A 242 30.07 -4.71 2.68
N ASP A 243 29.21 -5.20 1.79
CA ASP A 243 27.86 -4.70 1.60
C ASP A 243 27.12 -4.86 2.93
N GLU A 244 27.22 -3.85 3.80
CA GLU A 244 26.46 -3.78 5.02
C GLU A 244 25.01 -3.51 4.63
N SER A 245 24.17 -4.54 4.72
CA SER A 245 22.72 -4.39 4.63
C SER A 245 22.27 -3.41 5.72
N ALA A 246 21.81 -2.23 5.30
CA ALA A 246 21.22 -1.24 6.19
C ALA A 246 19.72 -1.50 6.30
N SER A 247 19.18 -1.52 7.53
CA SER A 247 17.73 -1.52 7.73
C SER A 247 17.22 -0.09 7.86
N ALA A 248 16.02 0.17 7.36
CA ALA A 248 15.33 1.44 7.54
C ALA A 248 14.22 1.31 8.58
N LEU A 249 14.24 2.19 9.58
CA LEU A 249 13.18 2.33 10.58
C LEU A 249 12.34 3.55 10.28
N VAL A 250 11.04 3.35 10.07
CA VAL A 250 10.08 4.44 9.86
C VAL A 250 9.26 4.64 11.12
N ASP A 251 9.40 5.80 11.76
CA ASP A 251 8.58 6.19 12.92
C ASP A 251 7.13 6.49 12.46
N LEU A 252 6.18 5.71 12.97
CA LEU A 252 4.75 5.82 12.63
C LEU A 252 3.98 6.75 13.56
N GLY A 253 4.56 7.18 14.68
CA GLY A 253 3.92 8.05 15.66
C GLY A 253 4.06 9.54 15.35
N THR A 254 5.09 9.91 14.61
CA THR A 254 5.35 11.31 14.27
C THR A 254 4.39 11.78 13.16
N GLU A 255 3.52 12.72 13.50
CA GLU A 255 2.67 13.41 12.51
C GLU A 255 3.51 14.36 11.65
N ARG A 256 3.53 14.12 10.34
CA ARG A 256 4.09 15.03 9.34
C ARG A 256 3.01 15.87 8.68
N ASP A 257 3.34 17.11 8.34
CA ASP A 257 2.47 17.96 7.54
C ASP A 257 2.21 17.30 6.17
N GLU A 258 0.93 17.19 5.79
CA GLU A 258 0.51 16.55 4.52
C GLU A 258 1.14 17.22 3.28
N SER A 259 1.52 18.50 3.38
CA SER A 259 2.20 19.21 2.30
C SER A 259 3.62 18.76 2.04
N ASP A 260 4.24 18.11 3.03
CA ASP A 260 5.63 17.70 3.02
C ASP A 260 5.77 16.18 2.80
N MET A 261 4.66 15.50 2.53
CA MET A 261 4.61 14.09 2.17
C MET A 261 4.99 13.93 0.70
N THR A 262 5.92 13.01 0.46
CA THR A 262 6.24 12.55 -0.89
C THR A 262 5.09 11.68 -1.39
N VAL A 263 4.66 11.91 -2.62
CA VAL A 263 3.66 11.07 -3.28
C VAL A 263 4.32 10.44 -4.48
N LEU A 264 4.37 9.10 -4.49
CA LEU A 264 4.81 8.35 -5.67
C LEU A 264 3.67 8.40 -6.70
N GLU A 265 3.98 8.95 -7.86
CA GLU A 265 3.06 9.01 -9.00
C GLU A 265 3.46 7.94 -10.01
N GLN A 266 2.47 7.30 -10.62
CA GLN A 266 2.69 6.29 -11.63
C GLN A 266 3.27 6.92 -12.90
N GLU A 267 4.55 6.67 -13.16
CA GLU A 267 5.29 7.14 -14.32
C GLU A 267 5.49 5.99 -15.30
N LEU A 268 4.48 5.68 -16.11
CA LEU A 268 4.58 4.64 -17.15
C LEU A 268 5.01 5.26 -18.49
N PRO A 269 6.31 5.29 -18.83
CA PRO A 269 6.80 6.01 -20.01
C PRO A 269 6.23 5.49 -21.34
N ASP A 270 5.80 4.23 -21.38
CA ASP A 270 5.39 3.51 -22.59
C ASP A 270 3.96 2.94 -22.51
N SER A 271 3.07 3.54 -21.72
CA SER A 271 1.68 3.06 -21.64
C SER A 271 0.99 3.13 -23.01
N LEU A 272 0.29 2.04 -23.37
CA LEU A 272 -0.43 1.88 -24.62
C LEU A 272 -1.80 2.58 -24.59
N GLY A 273 -2.29 3.00 -25.73
CA GLY A 273 -3.65 3.48 -25.93
C GLY A 273 -4.63 2.38 -26.35
N PHE A 274 -5.92 2.73 -26.43
CA PHE A 274 -6.93 1.81 -26.95
C PHE A 274 -6.61 1.31 -28.36
N SER A 275 -6.97 0.06 -28.61
CA SER A 275 -6.74 -0.64 -29.88
C SER A 275 -5.25 -0.81 -30.25
N GLU A 276 -4.32 -0.40 -29.39
CA GLU A 276 -2.92 -0.77 -29.53
C GLU A 276 -2.72 -2.18 -28.99
N ALA A 277 -2.18 -3.03 -29.86
CA ALA A 277 -1.95 -4.43 -29.58
C ALA A 277 -0.49 -4.65 -29.22
N VAL A 278 -0.24 -5.44 -28.18
CA VAL A 278 1.11 -5.91 -27.84
C VAL A 278 1.21 -7.41 -28.11
N GLU A 279 2.24 -7.80 -28.86
CA GLU A 279 2.54 -9.20 -29.15
C GLU A 279 3.74 -9.65 -28.31
N HIS A 280 3.55 -10.70 -27.51
CA HIS A 280 4.61 -11.33 -26.75
C HIS A 280 4.44 -12.85 -26.71
N ASP A 281 5.49 -13.59 -27.07
CA ASP A 281 5.51 -15.07 -27.04
C ASP A 281 4.31 -15.78 -27.69
N GLY A 282 3.87 -15.22 -28.82
CA GLY A 282 2.73 -15.70 -29.58
C GLY A 282 1.39 -15.40 -28.90
N LEU A 283 1.33 -14.39 -28.03
CA LEU A 283 0.09 -13.85 -27.48
C LEU A 283 -0.03 -12.40 -27.86
N THR A 284 -1.17 -12.02 -28.41
CA THR A 284 -1.48 -10.64 -28.75
C THR A 284 -2.59 -10.16 -27.85
N VAL A 285 -2.30 -9.18 -27.00
CA VAL A 285 -3.28 -8.56 -26.09
C VAL A 285 -3.64 -7.18 -26.63
N THR A 286 -4.93 -6.87 -26.70
CA THR A 286 -5.46 -5.58 -27.15
C THR A 286 -6.56 -5.11 -26.20
N VAL A 287 -6.50 -3.88 -25.71
CA VAL A 287 -7.64 -3.26 -25.01
C VAL A 287 -8.54 -2.59 -26.04
N ASP A 288 -9.73 -3.15 -26.24
CA ASP A 288 -10.67 -2.75 -27.29
C ASP A 288 -11.52 -1.55 -26.91
N GLY A 289 -11.81 -1.38 -25.62
CA GLY A 289 -12.61 -0.26 -25.17
C GLY A 289 -12.87 -0.18 -23.68
N LEU A 290 -13.36 0.98 -23.27
CA LEU A 290 -13.77 1.31 -21.92
C LEU A 290 -15.23 1.73 -21.93
N GLN A 291 -16.04 1.10 -21.09
CA GLN A 291 -17.37 1.60 -20.74
C GLN A 291 -17.33 2.04 -19.29
N HIS A 292 -17.93 3.18 -18.98
CA HIS A 292 -17.97 3.66 -17.60
C HIS A 292 -19.27 4.40 -17.30
N GLY A 293 -19.60 4.45 -16.02
CA GLY A 293 -20.71 5.21 -15.48
C GLY A 293 -21.62 4.39 -14.58
N ASN A 294 -22.61 5.06 -14.00
CA ASN A 294 -23.41 4.50 -12.90
C ASN A 294 -24.59 3.63 -13.39
N ASN A 295 -24.69 3.38 -14.71
CA ASN A 295 -25.78 2.61 -15.32
C ASN A 295 -25.33 2.04 -16.68
N LEU A 296 -24.53 0.97 -16.65
CA LEU A 296 -24.09 0.21 -17.84
C LEU A 296 -25.17 -0.75 -18.37
N GLY A 297 -26.42 -0.58 -17.94
CA GLY A 297 -27.57 -1.39 -18.28
C GLY A 297 -28.61 -1.29 -17.16
N GLY A 298 -29.90 -1.30 -17.49
CA GLY A 298 -31.01 -0.89 -16.60
C GLY A 298 -31.25 -1.68 -15.30
N PHE A 299 -30.29 -2.50 -14.88
CA PHE A 299 -30.27 -3.22 -13.60
C PHE A 299 -29.00 -2.95 -12.78
N MET A 300 -28.10 -2.09 -13.25
CA MET A 300 -26.84 -1.75 -12.59
C MET A 300 -26.95 -0.36 -11.99
N GLN A 301 -26.73 -0.28 -10.70
CA GLN A 301 -26.57 0.97 -9.99
C GLN A 301 -25.35 0.78 -9.10
N SER A 302 -24.28 1.51 -9.41
CA SER A 302 -23.12 1.60 -8.53
C SER A 302 -23.54 2.20 -7.19
N ASP A 303 -22.82 1.87 -6.13
CA ASP A 303 -23.06 2.48 -4.83
C ASP A 303 -22.79 3.99 -4.87
N GLU A 304 -23.33 4.72 -3.89
CA GLU A 304 -23.06 6.14 -3.77
C GLU A 304 -21.56 6.41 -3.67
N GLY A 305 -21.06 7.41 -4.42
CA GLY A 305 -19.62 7.72 -4.50
C GLY A 305 -18.81 6.82 -5.44
N HIS A 306 -19.43 5.83 -6.08
CA HIS A 306 -18.73 4.92 -6.99
C HIS A 306 -19.26 5.00 -8.44
N GLU A 307 -18.40 4.68 -9.40
CA GLU A 307 -18.77 4.38 -10.78
C GLU A 307 -18.35 2.96 -11.16
N THR A 308 -19.07 2.35 -12.09
CA THR A 308 -18.64 1.08 -12.68
C THR A 308 -17.83 1.36 -13.93
N VAL A 309 -16.66 0.71 -14.02
CA VAL A 309 -15.80 0.69 -15.20
C VAL A 309 -15.78 -0.74 -15.76
N ALA A 310 -15.93 -0.89 -17.07
CA ALA A 310 -15.84 -2.16 -17.78
C ALA A 310 -14.79 -2.05 -18.89
N VAL A 311 -13.74 -2.85 -18.80
CA VAL A 311 -12.61 -2.89 -19.75
C VAL A 311 -12.80 -4.08 -20.66
N SER A 312 -13.02 -3.83 -21.94
CA SER A 312 -13.10 -4.88 -22.97
C SER A 312 -11.71 -5.11 -23.55
N ALA A 313 -11.29 -6.38 -23.62
CA ALA A 313 -10.00 -6.76 -24.15
C ALA A 313 -10.06 -8.05 -24.97
N THR A 314 -9.20 -8.14 -25.98
CA THR A 314 -9.03 -9.27 -26.87
C THR A 314 -7.65 -9.88 -26.63
N VAL A 315 -7.60 -11.21 -26.49
CA VAL A 315 -6.38 -11.99 -26.37
C VAL A 315 -6.34 -13.04 -27.48
N GLU A 316 -5.37 -12.94 -28.39
CA GLU A 316 -5.14 -13.93 -29.45
C GLU A 316 -3.94 -14.80 -29.08
N ASN A 317 -4.13 -16.12 -29.04
CA ASN A 317 -3.06 -17.09 -28.82
C ASN A 317 -2.57 -17.63 -30.17
N THR A 318 -1.56 -16.99 -30.76
CA THR A 318 -0.85 -17.49 -31.95
C THR A 318 0.28 -18.46 -31.62
N SER A 319 0.50 -18.77 -30.34
CA SER A 319 1.50 -19.73 -29.89
C SER A 319 1.11 -21.18 -30.24
N THR A 320 2.02 -22.13 -30.01
CA THR A 320 1.76 -23.56 -30.26
C THR A 320 1.20 -24.30 -29.05
N ARG A 321 0.98 -23.62 -27.93
CA ARG A 321 0.48 -24.20 -26.68
C ARG A 321 -0.80 -23.49 -26.25
N ASP A 322 -1.69 -24.24 -25.62
CA ASP A 322 -2.88 -23.66 -24.99
C ASP A 322 -2.43 -22.78 -23.81
N ARG A 323 -3.22 -21.75 -23.51
CA ARG A 323 -2.91 -20.75 -22.48
C ARG A 323 -4.09 -20.57 -21.57
N ASP A 324 -3.87 -20.73 -20.27
CA ASP A 324 -4.85 -20.36 -19.28
C ASP A 324 -4.72 -18.86 -19.00
N LEU A 325 -5.86 -18.17 -19.00
CA LEU A 325 -6.01 -16.82 -18.51
C LEU A 325 -6.53 -16.89 -17.07
N THR A 326 -5.90 -16.12 -16.20
CA THR A 326 -6.33 -16.00 -14.81
C THR A 326 -6.58 -14.54 -14.43
N PRO A 327 -7.46 -14.28 -13.44
CA PRO A 327 -7.69 -12.93 -12.95
C PRO A 327 -6.44 -12.26 -12.37
N ALA A 328 -5.43 -13.03 -11.94
CA ALA A 328 -4.18 -12.50 -11.38
C ALA A 328 -3.32 -11.78 -12.43
N GLN A 329 -3.51 -12.09 -13.72
CA GLN A 329 -2.77 -11.47 -14.81
C GLN A 329 -3.26 -10.07 -15.17
N VAL A 330 -4.41 -9.62 -14.65
CA VAL A 330 -5.08 -8.40 -15.08
C VAL A 330 -5.36 -7.50 -13.90
N ARG A 331 -5.01 -6.22 -14.03
CA ARG A 331 -5.18 -5.25 -12.94
C ARG A 331 -5.65 -3.91 -13.48
N LEU A 332 -6.46 -3.21 -12.68
CA LEU A 332 -6.79 -1.82 -12.91
C LEU A 332 -6.14 -1.01 -11.78
N THR A 333 -5.28 -0.05 -12.11
CA THR A 333 -4.68 0.89 -11.16
C THR A 333 -5.07 2.34 -11.46
N ASP A 334 -5.00 3.21 -10.46
CA ASP A 334 -5.05 4.66 -10.63
C ASP A 334 -3.64 5.28 -10.72
N GLU A 335 -3.55 6.61 -10.83
CA GLU A 335 -2.27 7.35 -10.89
C GLU A 335 -1.39 7.21 -9.65
N PHE A 336 -1.91 6.70 -8.54
CA PHE A 336 -1.18 6.51 -7.28
C PHE A 336 -0.87 5.04 -7.00
N GLY A 337 -1.07 4.16 -7.99
CA GLY A 337 -0.80 2.73 -7.87
C GLY A 337 -1.83 1.93 -7.07
N TRP A 338 -3.00 2.52 -6.75
CA TRP A 338 -4.06 1.78 -6.05
C TRP A 338 -4.73 0.77 -6.97
N SER A 339 -4.62 -0.50 -6.59
CA SER A 339 -5.24 -1.60 -7.32
C SER A 339 -6.74 -1.66 -7.04
N GLN A 340 -7.55 -1.82 -8.08
CA GLN A 340 -8.99 -1.92 -7.98
C GLN A 340 -9.42 -3.38 -8.08
N ALA A 341 -10.21 -3.83 -7.12
CA ALA A 341 -10.77 -5.17 -7.16
C ALA A 341 -11.70 -5.33 -8.37
N ALA A 342 -11.57 -6.46 -9.07
CA ALA A 342 -12.61 -6.85 -10.02
C ALA A 342 -13.93 -7.06 -9.25
N ALA A 343 -15.03 -6.64 -9.84
CA ALA A 343 -16.37 -6.78 -9.27
C ALA A 343 -17.16 -7.86 -10.03
N PRO A 344 -16.81 -9.16 -9.86
CA PRO A 344 -17.45 -10.25 -10.58
C PRO A 344 -18.94 -10.29 -10.22
N GLY A 345 -19.78 -10.38 -11.24
CA GLY A 345 -21.25 -10.44 -11.05
C GLY A 345 -21.99 -9.12 -11.19
N VAL A 346 -21.30 -7.97 -11.25
CA VAL A 346 -21.92 -6.71 -11.72
C VAL A 346 -22.42 -6.89 -13.16
N LEU A 347 -21.67 -7.65 -13.98
CA LEU A 347 -22.03 -7.99 -15.35
C LEU A 347 -22.16 -9.51 -15.56
N ARG A 348 -23.24 -10.12 -15.03
CA ARG A 348 -23.63 -11.52 -15.32
C ARG A 348 -23.74 -11.88 -16.83
N ALA A 349 -23.75 -10.88 -17.70
CA ALA A 349 -23.93 -11.04 -19.14
C ALA A 349 -22.61 -10.97 -19.94
N LEU A 350 -21.49 -10.65 -19.30
CA LEU A 350 -20.20 -10.54 -19.99
C LEU A 350 -19.30 -11.74 -19.69
N ALA A 351 -18.45 -12.06 -20.66
CA ALA A 351 -17.46 -13.11 -20.53
C ALA A 351 -16.32 -12.59 -19.65
N ASP A 352 -16.07 -13.29 -18.54
CA ASP A 352 -15.00 -12.97 -17.60
C ASP A 352 -13.70 -13.68 -18.01
N PHE A 353 -12.56 -13.21 -17.51
CA PHE A 353 -11.25 -13.84 -17.74
C PHE A 353 -10.99 -15.05 -16.82
N ASP A 354 -11.86 -15.30 -15.84
CA ASP A 354 -11.68 -16.35 -14.85
C ASP A 354 -11.82 -17.77 -15.45
N GLY A 355 -10.73 -18.54 -15.39
CA GLY A 355 -10.71 -19.96 -15.76
C GLY A 355 -10.84 -20.23 -17.26
N VAL A 356 -10.43 -19.27 -18.10
CA VAL A 356 -10.51 -19.38 -19.56
C VAL A 356 -9.23 -19.98 -20.10
N THR A 357 -9.32 -21.14 -20.77
CA THR A 357 -8.24 -21.66 -21.61
C THR A 357 -8.43 -21.17 -23.04
N ILE A 358 -7.42 -20.52 -23.61
CA ILE A 358 -7.34 -20.17 -25.04
C ILE A 358 -6.49 -21.22 -25.74
N ASP A 359 -7.11 -22.02 -26.60
CA ASP A 359 -6.39 -23.03 -27.39
C ASP A 359 -5.42 -22.35 -28.38
N ALA A 360 -4.38 -23.08 -28.79
CA ALA A 360 -3.45 -22.60 -29.81
C ALA A 360 -4.16 -22.24 -31.14
N GLY A 361 -3.98 -21.00 -31.57
CA GLY A 361 -4.59 -20.40 -32.76
C GLY A 361 -5.97 -19.77 -32.53
N GLU A 362 -6.45 -19.71 -31.28
CA GLU A 362 -7.74 -19.11 -30.95
C GLU A 362 -7.63 -17.66 -30.47
N THR A 363 -8.76 -16.96 -30.53
CA THR A 363 -8.93 -15.60 -30.03
C THR A 363 -10.04 -15.59 -28.99
N TYR A 364 -9.79 -14.95 -27.86
CA TYR A 364 -10.75 -14.72 -26.81
C TYR A 364 -11.06 -13.23 -26.70
N GLU A 365 -12.34 -12.90 -26.58
CA GLU A 365 -12.83 -11.55 -26.33
C GLU A 365 -13.54 -11.55 -24.97
N GLY A 366 -13.03 -10.75 -24.03
CA GLY A 366 -13.53 -10.69 -22.65
C GLY A 366 -13.84 -9.27 -22.21
N THR A 367 -14.53 -9.12 -21.09
CA THR A 367 -14.70 -7.82 -20.44
C THR A 367 -14.69 -7.97 -18.93
N ILE A 368 -13.80 -7.22 -18.27
CA ILE A 368 -13.65 -7.20 -16.82
C ILE A 368 -14.31 -5.95 -16.27
N THR A 369 -15.02 -6.09 -15.16
CA THR A 369 -15.64 -4.96 -14.46
C THR A 369 -14.97 -4.64 -13.16
N TYR A 370 -14.93 -3.36 -12.87
CA TYR A 370 -14.42 -2.78 -11.64
C TYR A 370 -15.46 -1.79 -11.11
N GLN A 371 -15.57 -1.70 -9.80
CA GLN A 371 -16.28 -0.62 -9.13
C GLN A 371 -15.21 0.26 -8.49
N ILE A 372 -15.16 1.51 -8.90
CA ILE A 372 -14.12 2.45 -8.49
C ILE A 372 -14.75 3.70 -7.90
N GLU A 373 -13.99 4.48 -7.14
CA GLU A 373 -14.44 5.79 -6.69
C GLU A 373 -14.68 6.74 -7.87
N THR A 374 -15.73 7.55 -7.78
CA THR A 374 -16.00 8.57 -8.79
C THR A 374 -14.93 9.64 -8.79
N GLY A 375 -14.51 10.09 -9.98
CA GLY A 375 -13.64 11.26 -10.12
C GLY A 375 -12.15 10.97 -10.01
N ILE A 376 -11.74 9.70 -10.03
CA ILE A 376 -10.37 9.34 -10.36
C ILE A 376 -10.12 9.78 -11.82
N ASP A 377 -9.02 10.47 -12.09
CA ASP A 377 -8.77 11.10 -13.41
C ASP A 377 -7.98 10.20 -14.36
N ALA A 378 -6.97 9.48 -13.86
CA ALA A 378 -6.19 8.52 -14.65
C ALA A 378 -6.52 7.08 -14.25
N LEU A 379 -6.55 6.17 -15.24
CA LEU A 379 -6.61 4.72 -14.99
C LEU A 379 -5.68 4.00 -15.94
N TYR A 380 -5.03 2.98 -15.41
CA TYR A 380 -4.18 2.09 -16.18
C TYR A 380 -4.71 0.67 -16.05
N TRP A 381 -4.89 -0.01 -17.18
CA TRP A 381 -5.11 -1.44 -17.20
C TRP A 381 -3.78 -2.13 -17.43
N VAL A 382 -3.38 -3.04 -16.55
CA VAL A 382 -2.10 -3.73 -16.62
C VAL A 382 -2.34 -5.20 -16.90
N PHE A 383 -1.57 -5.75 -17.84
CA PHE A 383 -1.54 -7.18 -18.16
C PHE A 383 -0.16 -7.76 -17.85
N ASP A 384 -0.13 -8.83 -17.05
CA ASP A 384 1.08 -9.56 -16.65
C ASP A 384 1.22 -10.87 -17.42
N PHE A 385 2.32 -10.99 -18.17
CA PHE A 385 2.66 -12.20 -18.92
C PHE A 385 3.41 -13.24 -18.06
N GLY A 386 3.61 -12.97 -16.76
CA GLY A 386 4.34 -13.79 -15.78
C GLY A 386 3.94 -15.24 -15.69
N GLU A 387 2.64 -15.52 -15.64
CA GLU A 387 2.14 -16.91 -15.56
C GLU A 387 2.56 -17.77 -16.77
N TRP A 388 3.07 -17.13 -17.82
CA TRP A 388 3.53 -17.78 -19.05
C TRP A 388 5.05 -17.92 -19.15
N GLY A 389 5.76 -17.53 -18.09
CA GLY A 389 7.21 -17.65 -17.93
C GLY A 389 7.99 -16.47 -18.49
N THR A 390 7.40 -15.27 -18.48
CA THR A 390 8.01 -14.06 -19.02
C THR A 390 8.02 -12.95 -17.98
N ASP A 391 9.08 -12.17 -17.95
CA ASP A 391 9.21 -11.03 -17.04
C ASP A 391 8.65 -9.76 -17.64
N ARG A 392 7.51 -9.87 -18.33
CA ARG A 392 6.93 -8.76 -19.09
C ARG A 392 5.57 -8.39 -18.53
N ARG A 393 5.39 -7.09 -18.34
CA ARG A 393 4.12 -6.44 -18.02
C ARG A 393 3.88 -5.33 -19.03
N GLU A 394 2.63 -5.12 -19.36
CA GLU A 394 2.20 -4.10 -20.30
C GLU A 394 1.05 -3.33 -19.71
N SER A 395 1.02 -2.03 -19.94
CA SER A 395 0.00 -1.13 -19.39
C SER A 395 -0.70 -0.39 -20.51
N TRP A 396 -2.01 -0.17 -20.34
CA TRP A 396 -2.83 0.64 -21.22
C TRP A 396 -3.42 1.80 -20.42
N GLN A 397 -3.16 3.03 -20.85
CA GLN A 397 -3.82 4.20 -20.28
C GLN A 397 -5.26 4.28 -20.80
N LEU A 398 -6.22 4.17 -19.88
CA LEU A 398 -7.65 4.15 -20.20
C LEU A 398 -8.28 5.55 -20.16
N ARG A 399 -7.75 6.44 -19.31
CA ARG A 399 -8.17 7.84 -19.20
C ARG A 399 -7.02 8.76 -18.81
#